data_AF-A0A7H0GVS9-F1
#
_entry.id   AF-A0A7H0GVS9-F1
#
_cell.length_a   1.000
_cell.length_b   1.000
_cell.length_c   1.000
_cell.angle_alpha   90.00
_cell.angle_beta   90.00
_cell.angle_gamma   90.00
#
_symmetry.space_group_name_H-M   'P 1'
#
loop_
_entity.id
_entity.type
_entity.pdbx_description
1 polymer ?
#
loop_
_entity_poly.entity_id
_entity_poly.type
_entity_poly.pdbx_seq_one_letter_code
_entity_poly.pdbx_strand_id
1 'polypeptide(L)'
;MVGSTRYLDQQNGFREDRFGQKVAELRGLVLVSALHDPRVATYAREQEELLYLSYPLRQIHYRFFDEHLYRIDLLVTGTEAIAGLRQEFVRLYGPPSSGPLGEEWVGQQTTASILSFRTRTENAYFTLSSQPLMASATQYVYHRGQMASEDSGKSLGANSSLFYLEPLSRFLHR
;
A
#
# COMPACT_ATOMS: atom_id res chain seq x y z
N MET A 1 -11.38 -24.43 3.95
CA MET A 1 -10.59 -23.56 3.03
C MET A 1 -9.91 -22.52 3.90
N VAL A 2 -8.62 -22.29 3.67
CA VAL A 2 -7.63 -21.85 4.67
C VAL A 2 -7.95 -20.47 5.25
N GLY A 3 -8.03 -20.36 6.59
CA GLY A 3 -8.07 -19.12 7.36
C GLY A 3 -6.75 -18.95 8.10
N SER A 4 -5.68 -18.64 7.37
CA SER A 4 -4.34 -18.53 7.94
C SER A 4 -3.49 -17.55 7.15
N THR A 5 -2.71 -16.74 7.85
CA THR A 5 -1.69 -15.86 7.27
C THR A 5 -0.60 -16.63 6.50
N ARG A 6 -0.49 -17.95 6.69
CA ARG A 6 0.35 -18.79 5.81
C ARG A 6 -0.13 -18.80 4.36
N TYR A 7 -1.45 -18.73 4.13
CA TYR A 7 -1.98 -18.66 2.77
C TYR A 7 -1.63 -17.30 2.13
N LEU A 8 -1.65 -16.22 2.90
CA LEU A 8 -1.18 -14.90 2.47
C LEU A 8 0.28 -14.95 2.02
N ASP A 9 1.17 -15.57 2.82
CA ASP A 9 2.58 -15.76 2.45
C ASP A 9 2.75 -16.64 1.21
N GLN A 10 1.91 -17.65 1.01
CA GLN A 10 1.96 -18.50 -0.19
C GLN A 10 1.55 -17.74 -1.46
N GLN A 11 0.61 -16.79 -1.36
CA GLN A 11 0.25 -15.95 -2.49
C GLN A 11 1.37 -14.97 -2.84
N ASN A 12 2.02 -14.37 -1.84
CA ASN A 12 3.17 -13.46 -1.99
C ASN A 12 2.97 -12.42 -3.11
N GLY A 13 1.79 -11.80 -3.16
CA GLY A 13 1.42 -10.88 -4.23
C GLY A 13 -0.07 -10.88 -4.51
N PHE A 14 -0.43 -10.53 -5.74
CA PHE A 14 -1.82 -10.37 -6.17
C PHE A 14 -1.98 -10.96 -7.57
N ARG A 15 -2.97 -11.84 -7.73
CA ARG A 15 -3.23 -12.58 -8.99
C ARG A 15 -1.96 -13.29 -9.48
N GLU A 16 -1.44 -12.98 -10.66
CA GLU A 16 -0.18 -13.48 -11.22
C GLU A 16 1.05 -12.69 -10.78
N ASP A 17 0.88 -11.49 -10.25
CA ASP A 17 1.99 -10.61 -9.84
C ASP A 17 2.51 -11.02 -8.46
N ARG A 18 3.83 -11.07 -8.30
CA ARG A 18 4.51 -11.48 -7.07
C ARG A 18 5.41 -10.37 -6.56
N PHE A 19 5.48 -10.23 -5.25
CA PHE A 19 6.42 -9.28 -4.64
C PHE A 19 7.86 -9.65 -4.98
N GLY A 20 8.67 -8.63 -5.22
CA GLY A 20 10.04 -8.78 -5.71
C GLY A 20 10.17 -8.92 -7.23
N GLN A 21 9.08 -9.05 -7.99
CA GLN A 21 9.18 -8.94 -9.45
C GLN A 21 9.59 -7.55 -9.88
N LYS A 22 10.39 -7.47 -10.95
CA LYS A 22 10.83 -6.20 -11.52
C LYS A 22 9.72 -5.57 -12.35
N VAL A 23 9.67 -4.24 -12.38
CA VAL A 23 8.71 -3.51 -13.21
C VAL A 23 8.74 -3.93 -14.69
N ALA A 24 9.94 -4.20 -15.22
CA ALA A 24 10.13 -4.64 -16.61
C ALA A 24 9.58 -6.05 -16.91
N GLU A 25 9.35 -6.87 -15.89
CA GLU A 25 8.78 -8.23 -16.01
C GLU A 25 7.25 -8.20 -16.07
N LEU A 26 6.64 -7.08 -15.66
CA LEU A 26 5.20 -6.92 -15.53
C LEU A 26 4.63 -6.20 -16.75
N ARG A 27 3.64 -6.82 -17.39
CA ARG A 27 3.06 -6.29 -18.63
C ARG A 27 1.96 -5.28 -18.34
N GLY A 28 1.83 -4.30 -19.26
CA GLY A 28 0.73 -3.35 -19.30
C GLY A 28 0.75 -2.28 -18.21
N LEU A 29 1.86 -2.15 -17.47
CA LEU A 29 2.01 -1.11 -16.45
C LEU A 29 2.26 0.25 -17.09
N VAL A 30 1.53 1.25 -16.63
CA VAL A 30 1.68 2.66 -16.97
C VAL A 30 2.03 3.42 -15.70
N LEU A 31 3.05 4.28 -15.77
CA LEU A 31 3.48 5.10 -14.64
C LEU A 31 2.39 6.13 -14.32
N VAL A 32 1.81 6.06 -13.12
CA VAL A 32 0.77 6.97 -12.65
C VAL A 32 1.36 8.08 -11.79
N SER A 33 2.39 7.74 -11.01
CA SER A 33 3.10 8.69 -10.16
C SER A 33 4.48 8.14 -9.85
N ALA A 34 5.51 8.88 -10.20
CA ALA A 34 6.71 8.85 -9.39
C ALA A 34 6.43 9.84 -8.27
N LEU A 35 6.57 9.41 -7.00
CA LEU A 35 6.85 10.41 -5.97
C LEU A 35 8.11 11.19 -6.45
N HIS A 36 8.46 12.34 -5.90
CA HIS A 36 9.68 13.07 -6.31
C HIS A 36 11.00 12.29 -5.98
N ASP A 37 10.91 10.97 -5.91
CA ASP A 37 11.90 9.94 -5.74
C ASP A 37 11.86 8.96 -6.92
N PRO A 38 12.95 8.84 -7.71
CA PRO A 38 13.01 7.85 -8.78
C PRO A 38 12.98 6.41 -8.25
N ARG A 39 13.28 6.19 -6.96
CA ARG A 39 13.27 4.86 -6.36
C ARG A 39 11.88 4.41 -5.93
N VAL A 40 10.91 5.31 -5.82
CA VAL A 40 9.52 4.98 -5.43
C VAL A 40 8.55 5.41 -6.53
N ALA A 41 8.01 4.42 -7.23
CA ALA A 41 7.11 4.63 -8.35
C ALA A 41 5.81 3.84 -8.18
N THR A 42 4.72 4.43 -8.65
CA THR A 42 3.37 3.88 -8.63
C THR A 42 2.89 3.72 -10.07
N TYR A 43 2.44 2.52 -10.39
CA TYR A 43 1.92 2.15 -11.69
C TYR A 43 0.49 1.64 -11.56
N ALA A 44 -0.24 1.68 -12.66
CA ALA A 44 -1.53 1.02 -12.84
C ALA A 44 -1.57 0.37 -14.22
N ARG A 45 -2.61 -0.42 -14.48
CA ARG A 45 -2.91 -0.93 -15.82
C ARG A 45 -4.18 -0.25 -16.33
N GLU A 46 -4.16 0.26 -17.56
CA GLU A 46 -5.33 0.93 -18.15
C GLU A 46 -6.49 -0.03 -18.44
N GLN A 47 -6.16 -1.26 -18.82
CA GLN A 47 -7.12 -2.27 -19.29
C GLN A 47 -7.24 -3.45 -18.31
N GLU A 48 -7.07 -3.18 -17.02
CA GLU A 48 -7.19 -4.20 -16.00
C GLU A 48 -8.62 -4.36 -15.49
N GLU A 49 -9.04 -5.60 -15.32
CA GLU A 49 -10.32 -5.92 -14.70
C GLU A 49 -10.31 -5.44 -13.24
N LEU A 50 -11.14 -4.46 -12.93
CA LEU A 50 -11.30 -3.91 -11.59
C LEU A 50 -12.32 -4.72 -10.77
N LEU A 51 -12.04 -6.01 -10.62
CA LEU A 51 -12.86 -6.95 -9.86
C LEU A 51 -11.96 -7.85 -9.01
N TYR A 52 -12.28 -8.01 -7.72
CA TYR A 52 -11.54 -8.92 -6.85
C TYR A 52 -12.48 -9.65 -5.90
N LEU A 53 -12.42 -10.98 -5.92
CA LEU A 53 -13.29 -11.86 -5.14
C LEU A 53 -14.78 -11.53 -5.34
N SER A 54 -15.16 -11.18 -6.57
CA SER A 54 -16.50 -10.73 -6.99
C SER A 54 -16.92 -9.33 -6.53
N TYR A 55 -16.03 -8.56 -5.90
CA TYR A 55 -16.30 -7.18 -5.49
C TYR A 55 -15.65 -6.18 -6.44
N PRO A 56 -16.38 -5.13 -6.87
CA PRO A 56 -15.84 -4.12 -7.76
C PRO A 56 -14.78 -3.29 -7.04
N LEU A 57 -13.65 -3.11 -7.73
CA LEU A 57 -12.61 -2.19 -7.33
C LEU A 57 -12.78 -0.88 -8.10
N ARG A 58 -12.35 0.22 -7.51
CA ARG A 58 -12.23 1.51 -8.18
C ARG A 58 -10.88 1.66 -8.85
N GLN A 59 -9.85 1.05 -8.28
CA GLN A 59 -8.46 1.23 -8.70
C GLN A 59 -7.58 0.11 -8.14
N ILE A 60 -6.54 -0.23 -8.90
CA ILE A 60 -5.44 -1.09 -8.47
C ILE A 60 -4.15 -0.32 -8.73
N HIS A 61 -3.33 -0.15 -7.69
CA HIS A 61 -2.02 0.48 -7.80
C HIS A 61 -0.92 -0.48 -7.41
N TYR A 62 0.10 -0.56 -8.26
CA TYR A 62 1.32 -1.33 -8.07
C TYR A 62 2.44 -0.39 -7.70
N ARG A 63 3.00 -0.55 -6.50
CA ARG A 63 4.09 0.29 -6.01
C ARG A 63 5.41 -0.46 -6.01
N PHE A 64 6.42 0.23 -6.52
CA PHE A 64 7.76 -0.29 -6.70
C PHE A 64 8.75 0.50 -5.86
N PHE A 65 9.68 -0.23 -5.25
CA PHE A 65 10.85 0.31 -4.59
C PHE A 65 12.08 -0.29 -5.25
N ASP A 66 12.99 0.56 -5.74
CA ASP A 66 14.14 0.12 -6.55
C ASP A 66 13.74 -0.81 -7.69
N GLU A 67 12.67 -0.46 -8.41
CA GLU A 67 12.10 -1.26 -9.51
C GLU A 67 11.46 -2.60 -9.11
N HIS A 68 11.41 -2.95 -7.82
CA HIS A 68 10.82 -4.19 -7.33
C HIS A 68 9.43 -3.95 -6.72
N LEU A 69 8.44 -4.75 -7.12
CA LEU A 69 7.08 -4.68 -6.61
C LEU A 69 7.09 -4.99 -5.11
N TYR A 70 6.65 -4.03 -4.28
CA TYR A 70 6.64 -4.20 -2.82
C TYR A 70 5.26 -4.00 -2.19
N ARG A 71 4.34 -3.35 -2.89
CA ARG A 71 3.02 -3.02 -2.37
C ARG A 71 1.99 -2.91 -3.47
N ILE A 72 0.78 -3.37 -3.17
CA ILE A 72 -0.38 -3.29 -4.05
C ILE A 72 -1.53 -2.70 -3.24
N ASP A 73 -2.13 -1.62 -3.74
CA ASP A 73 -3.28 -0.98 -3.13
C ASP A 73 -4.53 -1.23 -4.00
N LEU A 74 -5.56 -1.82 -3.40
CA LEU A 74 -6.88 -2.00 -4.01
C LEU A 74 -7.83 -0.99 -3.38
N LEU A 75 -8.38 -0.07 -4.17
CA LEU A 75 -9.35 0.91 -3.68
C LEU A 75 -10.76 0.37 -3.90
N VAL A 76 -11.56 0.32 -2.84
CA VAL A 76 -12.99 -0.04 -2.87
C VAL A 76 -13.82 1.14 -2.38
N THR A 77 -14.98 1.34 -3.00
CA THR A 77 -15.95 2.39 -2.61
C THR A 77 -17.30 1.74 -2.31
N GLY A 78 -17.95 2.19 -1.24
CA GLY A 78 -19.29 1.74 -0.83
C GLY A 78 -19.25 0.70 0.28
N THR A 79 -20.12 0.89 1.27
CA THR A 79 -20.13 0.11 2.52
C THR A 79 -20.34 -1.38 2.29
N GLU A 80 -21.23 -1.77 1.37
CA GLU A 80 -21.52 -3.18 1.07
C GLU A 80 -20.32 -3.89 0.44
N ALA A 81 -19.69 -3.27 -0.57
CA ALA A 81 -18.51 -3.83 -1.22
C ALA A 81 -17.32 -3.95 -0.24
N ILE A 82 -17.12 -2.95 0.62
CA ILE A 82 -16.07 -2.97 1.65
C ILE A 82 -16.32 -4.09 2.66
N ALA A 83 -17.55 -4.20 3.18
CA ALA A 83 -17.90 -5.23 4.15
C ALA A 83 -17.77 -6.64 3.56
N GLY A 84 -18.23 -6.83 2.33
CA GLY A 84 -18.14 -8.11 1.63
C GLY A 84 -16.69 -8.52 1.33
N LEU A 85 -15.87 -7.60 0.81
CA LEU A 85 -14.46 -7.90 0.57
C LEU A 85 -13.69 -8.17 1.87
N ARG A 86 -14.01 -7.45 2.96
CA ARG A 86 -13.47 -7.74 4.29
C ARG A 86 -13.83 -9.16 4.75
N GLN A 87 -15.08 -9.60 4.56
CA GLN A 87 -15.48 -10.97 4.90
C GLN A 87 -14.68 -12.00 4.11
N GLU A 88 -14.39 -11.74 2.84
CA GLU A 88 -13.53 -12.61 2.03
C GLU A 88 -12.07 -12.66 2.55
N PHE A 89 -11.51 -11.52 2.97
CA PHE A 89 -10.18 -11.50 3.62
C PHE A 89 -10.18 -12.32 4.91
N VAL A 90 -11.22 -12.19 5.73
CA VAL A 90 -11.38 -12.99 6.95
C VAL A 90 -11.45 -14.48 6.62
N ARG A 91 -12.19 -14.84 5.56
CA ARG A 91 -12.33 -16.21 5.08
C ARG A 91 -11.01 -16.80 4.59
N LEU A 92 -10.17 -16.01 3.91
CA LEU A 92 -8.90 -16.43 3.31
C LEU A 92 -7.71 -16.40 4.28
N TYR A 93 -7.70 -15.46 5.23
CA TYR A 93 -6.51 -15.18 6.04
C TYR A 93 -6.76 -15.37 7.55
N GLY A 94 -8.01 -15.62 7.97
CA GLY A 94 -8.41 -15.71 9.37
C GLY A 94 -8.88 -14.37 9.94
N PRO A 95 -9.16 -14.26 11.24
CA PRO A 95 -9.50 -12.96 11.85
C PRO A 95 -8.28 -12.01 11.83
N PRO A 96 -8.47 -10.70 11.57
CA PRO A 96 -7.39 -9.73 11.60
C PRO A 96 -6.95 -9.41 13.04
N SER A 97 -5.72 -8.96 13.18
CA SER A 97 -5.28 -8.18 14.34
C SER A 97 -5.56 -6.69 14.15
N SER A 98 -5.57 -5.93 15.23
CA SER A 98 -5.50 -4.47 15.15
C SER A 98 -4.05 -4.03 14.91
N GLY A 99 -3.84 -3.16 13.93
CA GLY A 99 -2.54 -2.57 13.61
C GLY A 99 -2.62 -1.06 13.39
N PRO A 100 -1.48 -0.41 13.09
CA PRO A 100 -1.39 1.05 12.99
C PRO A 100 -2.31 1.66 11.93
N LEU A 101 -2.65 0.89 10.89
CA LEU A 101 -3.47 1.33 9.76
C LEU A 101 -4.90 0.78 9.79
N GLY A 102 -5.32 0.15 10.90
CA GLY A 102 -6.64 -0.47 11.03
C GLY A 102 -6.54 -1.98 11.23
N GLU A 103 -7.19 -2.75 10.37
CA GLU A 103 -7.17 -4.21 10.45
C GLU A 103 -6.02 -4.77 9.63
N GLU A 104 -5.30 -5.75 10.19
CA GLU A 104 -4.10 -6.31 9.55
C GLU A 104 -4.03 -7.85 9.67
N TRP A 105 -3.44 -8.48 8.66
CA TRP A 105 -3.05 -9.88 8.62
C TRP A 105 -1.55 -9.93 8.35
N VAL A 106 -0.80 -10.39 9.34
CA VAL A 106 0.66 -10.38 9.30
C VAL A 106 1.16 -11.80 9.11
N GLY A 107 1.66 -12.11 7.91
CA GLY A 107 2.44 -13.31 7.63
C GLY A 107 3.92 -13.13 7.99
N GLN A 108 4.75 -14.09 7.59
CA GLN A 108 6.21 -13.99 7.72
C GLN A 108 6.84 -13.16 6.60
N GLN A 109 6.22 -13.11 5.42
CA GLN A 109 6.76 -12.44 4.24
C GLN A 109 5.82 -11.34 3.75
N THR A 110 4.51 -11.55 3.90
CA THR A 110 3.48 -10.67 3.37
C THR A 110 2.57 -10.14 4.48
N THR A 111 2.17 -8.88 4.35
CA THR A 111 1.14 -8.25 5.18
C THR A 111 -0.04 -7.84 4.30
N ALA A 112 -1.25 -8.11 4.77
CA ALA A 112 -2.48 -7.52 4.24
C ALA A 112 -3.06 -6.53 5.26
N SER A 113 -3.64 -5.43 4.82
CA SER A 113 -4.31 -4.49 5.71
C SER A 113 -5.52 -3.81 5.08
N ILE A 114 -6.43 -3.33 5.93
CA ILE A 114 -7.59 -2.55 5.54
C ILE A 114 -7.56 -1.22 6.29
N LEU A 115 -7.48 -0.13 5.51
CA LEU A 115 -7.65 1.23 6.01
C LEU A 115 -8.92 1.81 5.40
N SER A 116 -9.95 1.98 6.22
CA SER A 116 -11.20 2.64 5.82
C SER A 116 -11.16 4.13 6.12
N PHE A 117 -11.71 4.93 5.22
CA PHE A 117 -11.78 6.38 5.36
C PHE A 117 -13.00 6.94 4.64
N ARG A 118 -13.60 7.95 5.24
CA ARG A 118 -14.79 8.60 4.71
C ARG A 118 -14.41 9.92 4.05
N THR A 119 -14.89 10.11 2.83
CA THR A 119 -14.92 11.42 2.17
C THR A 119 -16.38 11.84 1.97
N ARG A 120 -16.91 11.82 0.74
CA ARG A 120 -18.35 11.89 0.44
C ARG A 120 -19.01 10.51 0.51
N THR A 121 -18.24 9.46 0.23
CA THR A 121 -18.64 8.06 0.31
C THR A 121 -17.67 7.32 1.24
N GLU A 122 -18.06 6.13 1.69
CA GLU A 122 -17.14 5.21 2.34
C GLU A 122 -16.15 4.65 1.32
N ASN A 123 -14.87 4.67 1.68
CA ASN A 123 -13.79 4.09 0.88
C ASN A 123 -12.91 3.25 1.79
N ALA A 124 -12.28 2.23 1.21
CA ALA A 124 -11.24 1.49 1.90
C ALA A 124 -10.11 1.12 0.94
N TYR A 125 -8.88 1.25 1.44
CA TYR A 125 -7.73 0.61 0.81
C TYR A 125 -7.54 -0.77 1.42
N PHE A 126 -7.60 -1.79 0.57
CA PHE A 126 -7.12 -3.12 0.87
C PHE A 126 -5.70 -3.21 0.33
N THR A 127 -4.72 -3.27 1.23
CA THR A 127 -3.30 -3.25 0.87
C THR A 127 -2.73 -4.65 1.01
N LEU A 128 -1.91 -5.07 0.04
CA LEU A 128 -1.01 -6.22 0.15
C LEU A 128 0.42 -5.71 0.05
N SER A 129 1.34 -6.23 0.86
CA SER A 129 2.74 -5.78 0.82
C SER A 129 3.75 -6.83 1.25
N SER A 130 4.93 -6.77 0.67
CA SER A 130 6.10 -7.52 1.12
C SER A 130 6.72 -6.83 2.33
N GLN A 131 6.85 -7.56 3.44
CA GLN A 131 7.49 -7.06 4.65
C GLN A 131 8.95 -6.61 4.44
N PRO A 132 9.86 -7.42 3.87
CA PRO A 132 11.27 -7.01 3.74
C PRO A 132 11.44 -5.80 2.81
N LEU A 133 10.69 -5.74 1.70
CA LEU A 133 10.78 -4.62 0.77
C LEU A 133 10.10 -3.36 1.33
N MET A 134 8.97 -3.51 2.04
CA MET A 134 8.34 -2.40 2.75
C MET A 134 9.26 -1.81 3.81
N ALA A 135 9.96 -2.65 4.59
CA ALA A 135 10.91 -2.19 5.59
C ALA A 135 12.04 -1.37 4.94
N SER A 136 12.60 -1.86 3.82
CA SER A 136 13.65 -1.18 3.07
C SER A 136 13.17 0.17 2.50
N ALA A 137 11.97 0.18 1.89
CA ALA A 137 11.36 1.40 1.36
C ALA A 137 11.08 2.43 2.47
N THR A 138 10.57 1.97 3.61
CA THR A 138 10.25 2.82 4.77
C THR A 138 11.51 3.44 5.36
N GLN A 139 12.56 2.64 5.54
CA GLN A 139 13.86 3.12 6.03
C GLN A 139 14.44 4.18 5.09
N TYR A 140 14.38 3.94 3.77
CA TYR A 140 14.86 4.90 2.79
C TYR A 140 14.08 6.23 2.83
N VAL A 141 12.74 6.18 2.81
CA VAL A 141 11.89 7.38 2.85
C VAL A 141 12.11 8.17 4.16
N TYR A 142 12.26 7.47 5.28
CA TYR A 142 12.54 8.09 6.57
C TYR A 142 13.87 8.86 6.56
N HIS A 143 14.96 8.21 6.13
CA HIS A 143 16.27 8.87 6.03
C HIS A 143 16.26 10.07 5.08
N ARG A 144 15.56 9.96 3.95
CA ARG A 144 15.44 11.09 3.01
C ARG A 144 14.68 12.27 3.64
N GLY A 145 13.59 12.00 4.37
CA GLY A 145 12.82 13.01 5.07
C GLY A 145 13.65 13.78 6.11
N GLN A 146 14.51 13.07 6.85
CA GLN A 146 15.43 13.69 7.81
C GLN A 146 16.43 14.62 7.11
N MET A 147 17.09 14.16 6.04
CA MET A 147 18.06 14.97 5.29
C MET A 147 17.43 16.25 4.70
N ALA A 148 16.20 16.15 4.16
CA ALA A 148 15.49 17.32 3.63
C ALA A 148 15.14 18.35 4.73
N SER A 149 14.86 17.89 5.96
CA SER A 149 14.59 18.77 7.10
C SER A 149 15.84 19.45 7.67
N GLU A 150 17.01 18.81 7.53
CA GLU A 150 18.30 19.40 7.95
C GLU A 150 18.80 20.46 6.96
N ASP A 151 18.59 20.26 5.65
CA ASP A 151 18.99 21.22 4.61
C ASP A 151 18.12 22.49 4.60
N SER A 152 16.83 22.36 4.94
CA SER A 152 15.92 23.51 5.05
C SER A 152 16.15 24.36 6.31
N GLY A 153 16.86 23.85 7.31
CA GLY A 153 17.28 24.59 8.50
C GLY A 153 18.43 25.59 8.27
N LYS A 154 19.07 25.61 7.10
CA LYS A 154 20.21 26.50 6.78
C LYS A 154 19.88 27.69 5.89
N SER A 155 18.62 27.87 5.46
CA SER A 155 18.21 29.00 4.62
C SER A 155 17.17 29.89 5.33
N LEU A 156 17.65 30.83 6.15
CA LEU A 156 16.87 31.99 6.59
C LEU A 156 16.69 32.93 5.39
N GLY A 157 15.48 32.96 4.82
CA GLY A 157 15.12 33.97 3.81
C GLY A 157 13.86 33.67 2.99
N ALA A 158 12.70 34.00 3.56
CA ALA A 158 11.46 34.39 2.89
C ALA A 158 10.70 33.40 1.97
N ASN A 159 9.45 33.12 2.39
CA ASN A 159 8.27 32.75 1.60
C ASN A 159 8.36 31.54 0.66
N SER A 160 7.93 30.40 1.17
CA SER A 160 7.24 29.39 0.37
C SER A 160 6.29 28.58 1.24
N SER A 161 5.00 28.79 1.00
CA SER A 161 3.91 27.87 1.32
C SER A 161 4.21 26.48 0.72
N LEU A 162 3.69 25.39 1.31
CA LEU A 162 3.93 23.94 1.04
C LEU A 162 4.93 23.35 2.05
N PHE A 163 4.75 22.21 2.72
CA PHE A 163 4.06 20.96 2.38
C PHE A 163 3.56 20.30 3.68
N TYR A 164 2.24 20.08 3.81
CA TYR A 164 1.72 19.08 4.74
C TYR A 164 1.76 17.72 4.03
N LEU A 165 2.91 17.05 4.10
CA LEU A 165 2.89 15.59 4.18
C LEU A 165 2.68 15.30 5.66
N GLU A 166 1.45 14.96 6.06
CA GLU A 166 1.25 14.42 7.41
C GLU A 166 2.15 13.18 7.55
N PRO A 167 3.11 13.19 8.48
CA PRO A 167 3.91 12.02 8.73
C PRO A 167 3.05 11.02 9.52
N LEU A 168 3.17 9.74 9.18
CA LEU A 168 2.64 8.57 9.91
C LEU A 168 3.21 8.42 11.34
N SER A 169 3.72 9.51 11.95
CA SER A 169 4.41 9.55 13.24
C SER A 169 3.50 9.90 14.42
N ARG A 170 2.17 10.00 14.25
CA ARG A 170 1.26 10.39 15.35
C ARG A 170 0.58 9.25 16.12
N PHE A 171 0.98 7.99 15.93
CA PHE A 171 0.39 6.86 16.68
C PHE A 171 1.39 6.06 17.51
N LEU A 172 2.32 6.75 18.17
CA LEU A 172 3.03 6.22 19.34
C LEU A 172 2.91 7.24 20.47
N HIS A 173 1.76 7.23 21.13
CA HIS A 173 1.55 7.51 22.55
C HIS A 173 0.05 7.51 22.81
N ARG A 174 -0.47 6.38 23.26
CA ARG A 174 -1.49 6.30 24.31
C ARG A 174 -1.39 4.95 24.99
#